data_AF-A0A413Q9M0-F1
#
_entry.id   AF-A0A413Q9M0-F1
#
_cell.length_a   1.000
_cell.length_b   1.000
_cell.length_c   1.000
_cell.angle_alpha   90.00
_cell.angle_beta   90.00
_cell.angle_gamma   90.00
#
_symmetry.space_group_name_H-M   'P 1'
#
loop_
_entity.id
_entity.type
_entity.pdbx_description
1 polymer ?
#
loop_
_entity_poly.entity_id
_entity_poly.type
_entity_poly.pdbx_seq_one_letter_code
_entity_poly.pdbx_strand_id
1 'polypeptide(L)' 'MNNKLEVIGIDHGWSMMKTISQVFVTGVKEITTTPALFGDVLEYEGKFYKVGTVRQ' A
#
# COMPACT_ATOMS: atom_id res chain seq x y z
N MET A 1 -7.10 -25.89 14.05
CA MET A 1 -6.75 -24.62 13.39
C MET A 1 -7.96 -24.15 12.62
N ASN A 2 -8.37 -22.89 12.78
CA ASN A 2 -9.56 -22.37 12.13
C ASN A 2 -9.18 -21.94 10.70
N ASN A 3 -9.41 -22.82 9.72
CA ASN A 3 -9.02 -22.59 8.32
C ASN A 3 -10.03 -21.68 7.61
N LYS A 4 -10.17 -20.44 8.08
CA LYS A 4 -10.98 -19.43 7.42
C LYS A 4 -10.21 -18.92 6.20
N LEU A 5 -10.69 -19.27 5.00
CA LEU A 5 -10.19 -18.69 3.75
C LEU A 5 -10.71 -17.25 3.64
N GLU A 6 -9.79 -16.30 3.44
CA GLU A 6 -10.11 -14.93 3.06
C GLU A 6 -9.67 -14.71 1.61
N VAL A 7 -10.57 -14.15 0.79
CA VAL A 7 -10.32 -13.86 -0.63
C VAL A 7 -10.20 -12.36 -0.78
N ILE A 8 -9.04 -11.90 -1.26
CA ILE A 8 -8.76 -10.48 -1.50
C ILE A 8 -8.59 -10.28 -3.01
N GLY A 9 -9.51 -9.52 -3.61
CA GLY A 9 -9.42 -9.10 -5.01
C GLY A 9 -8.57 -7.84 -5.15
N ILE A 10 -7.55 -7.88 -6.01
CA ILE A 10 -6.67 -6.75 -6.30
C ILE A 10 -6.60 -6.55 -7.82
N ASP A 11 -6.90 -5.33 -8.27
CA ASP A 11 -6.60 -4.86 -9.62
C ASP A 11 -5.36 -3.97 -9.57
N HIS A 12 -4.26 -4.45 -10.14
CA HIS A 12 -2.97 -3.77 -10.19
C HIS A 12 -2.80 -3.02 -11.51
N GLY A 13 -3.58 -1.94 -11.66
CA GLY A 13 -3.51 -1.07 -12.84
C GLY A 13 -2.25 -0.21 -12.86
N TRP A 14 -1.90 0.30 -14.03
CA TRP A 14 -0.69 1.12 -14.23
C TRP A 14 -0.70 2.46 -13.47
N SER A 15 -1.86 3.11 -13.38
CA SER A 15 -2.00 4.40 -12.70
C SER A 15 -2.71 4.28 -11.35
N MET A 16 -3.60 3.30 -11.21
CA MET A 16 -4.44 3.11 -10.02
C MET A 16 -4.48 1.64 -9.63
N MET A 17 -4.20 1.37 -8.36
CA MET A 17 -4.49 0.09 -7.72
C MET A 17 -5.87 0.14 -7.07
N LYS A 18 -6.59 -0.99 -7.09
CA LYS A 18 -7.92 -1.10 -6.51
C LYS A 18 -8.11 -2.41 -5.76
N THR A 19 -8.83 -2.33 -4.65
CA THR A 19 -9.48 -3.46 -4.00
C THR A 19 -11.00 -3.25 -4.07
N ILE A 20 -11.79 -4.14 -3.48
CA ILE A 20 -13.25 -3.97 -3.44
C ILE A 20 -13.70 -2.67 -2.75
N SER A 21 -12.93 -2.15 -1.79
CA SER A 21 -13.33 -1.01 -0.95
C SER A 21 -12.51 0.25 -1.15
N GLN A 22 -11.40 0.19 -1.91
CA GLN A 22 -10.47 1.31 -2.00
C GLN A 22 -9.81 1.39 -3.37
N VAL A 23 -9.47 2.62 -3.75
CA VAL A 23 -8.78 2.96 -5.00
C VAL A 23 -7.69 3.96 -4.65
N PHE A 24 -6.46 3.70 -5.07
CA PHE A 24 -5.32 4.57 -4.76
C PHE A 24 -4.30 4.61 -5.90
N VAL A 25 -3.50 5.66 -5.93
CA VAL A 25 -2.46 5.85 -6.97
C VAL A 25 -1.38 4.77 -6.81
N THR A 26 -0.86 4.27 -7.92
CA THR A 26 0.15 3.19 -7.92
C THR A 26 1.53 3.64 -7.39
N GLY A 27 1.72 4.94 -7.15
CA GLY A 27 2.99 5.51 -6.71
C GLY A 27 3.39 5.05 -5.31
N VAL A 28 4.66 4.68 -5.18
CA VAL A 28 5.31 4.29 -3.93
C VAL A 28 6.63 5.06 -3.83
N LYS A 29 6.92 5.61 -2.66
CA LYS A 29 8.18 6.33 -2.39
C LYS A 29 8.78 5.90 -1.06
N GLU A 30 10.03 5.44 -1.08
CA GLU A 30 10.80 5.18 0.14
C GLU A 30 11.01 6.50 0.92
N ILE A 31 10.82 6.44 2.23
CA ILE A 31 11.11 7.53 3.16
C ILE A 31 12.18 7.06 4.15
N THR A 32 13.19 7.90 4.36
CA THR A 32 14.41 7.54 5.12
C THR A 32 14.32 7.91 6.61
N THR A 33 13.25 8.58 7.01
CA THR A 33 13.00 9.00 8.39
C THR A 33 11.81 8.26 8.97
N THR A 34 11.83 8.02 10.28
CA THR A 34 10.67 7.47 10.99
C THR A 34 9.46 8.39 10.79
N PRO A 35 8.31 7.87 10.30
CA PRO A 35 7.13 8.68 10.08
C PRO A 35 6.55 9.21 11.40
N ALA A 36 6.11 10.46 11.40
CA ALA A 36 5.31 10.99 12.51
C ALA A 36 3.86 10.46 12.49
N LEU A 37 3.37 10.06 11.31
CA LEU A 37 2.05 9.49 11.06
C LEU A 37 2.19 8.27 10.13
N PHE A 38 1.45 7.21 10.39
CA PHE A 38 1.52 5.94 9.64
C PHE A 38 0.44 5.79 8.56
N GLY A 39 -0.41 6.80 8.35
CA GLY A 39 -1.39 6.78 7.27
C GLY A 39 -0.70 6.58 5.91
N ASP A 40 -1.16 5.61 5.13
CA ASP A 40 -0.58 5.19 3.84
C ASP A 40 0.93 4.88 3.87
N VAL A 41 1.45 4.45 5.03
CA VAL A 41 2.84 3.99 5.14
C VAL A 41 2.88 2.47 5.19
N LEU A 42 3.67 1.87 4.30
CA LEU A 42 4.06 0.47 4.36
C LEU A 42 5.42 0.37 5.05
N GLU A 43 5.49 -0.40 6.13
CA GLU A 43 6.76 -0.87 6.68
C GLU A 43 7.06 -2.25 6.08
N TYR A 44 8.20 -2.36 5.39
CA TYR A 44 8.62 -3.61 4.75
C TYR A 44 10.14 -3.75 4.87
N GLU A 45 10.59 -4.88 5.41
CA GLU A 45 12.02 -5.18 5.63
C GLU A 45 12.79 -4.08 6.40
N GLY A 46 12.14 -3.46 7.40
CA GLY A 46 12.73 -2.40 8.22
C GLY A 46 12.85 -1.04 7.52
N LYS A 47 12.22 -0.88 6.35
CA LYS A 47 12.13 0.38 5.60
C LYS A 47 10.70 0.89 5.56
N PHE A 48 10.55 2.20 5.38
CA PHE A 48 9.25 2.86 5.27
C PHE A 48 8.99 3.35 3.85
N TYR A 49 7.76 3.15 3.37
CA TYR A 49 7.32 3.56 2.05
C TYR A 49 5.99 4.30 2.14
N LYS A 50 5.90 5.51 1.60
CA LYS A 50 4.62 6.18 1.41
C LYS A 50 3.95 5.62 0.15
N VAL A 51 2.75 5.08 0.31
CA VAL A 51 1.93 4.49 -0.75
C VAL A 51 0.84 5.48 -1.16
N GLY A 52 0.37 5.42 -2.41
CA GLY A 52 -0.69 6.30 -2.90
C GLY A 52 -0.19 7.70 -3.28
N THR A 53 1.12 7.89 -3.41
CA THR A 53 1.69 9.19 -3.82
C THR A 53 1.58 9.39 -5.32
N VAL A 54 1.70 10.64 -5.77
CA VAL A 54 1.87 10.95 -7.19
C VAL A 54 3.07 10.18 -7.73
N ARG A 55 2.95 9.67 -8.96
CA ARG A 55 4.05 8.98 -9.65
C ARG A 55 5.22 9.96 -9.82
N GLN A 56 6.41 9.58 -9.39
CA GLN A 56 7.65 10.29 -9.73
C GLN A 56 8.18 9.80 -11.08
#